data_AF-A0A061GCD1-F1
#
_entry.id   AF-A0A061GCD1-F1
#
_cell.length_a   1.000
_cell.length_b   1.000
_cell.length_c   1.000
_cell.angle_alpha   90.00
_cell.angle_beta   90.00
_cell.angle_gamma   90.00
#
_symmetry.space_group_name_H-M   'P 1'
#
loop_
_entity.id
_entity.type
_entity.pdbx_description
1 polymer ?
#
loop_
_entity_poly.entity_id
_entity_poly.type
_entity_poly.pdbx_seq_one_letter_code
_entity_poly.pdbx_strand_id
1 'polypeptide(L)'
;MGRSLVFSTNIPLRFSQTPRSISPRVHPNQYQPYKFTANSPLGHQKVGFLSTNSTRKLCTGALLSEVSNQRQYPKVGAKSTGPIPPSQLIEVVETAAKAGAEVVMDAVNKPRNITYKGLTDLVTDTDKMSEAAILEVVKRNFGDHLILGEEGGIIGDTSSDYLWCIDPLDGTTNFAHCYPSFAVSVGVLFRGNPAAASVVEFVGGPMCWNTRTFSATAGGGAFCNGQKIHPSHTDKVEQSLLVTGFGYEHDDAWITNIELFKEFTDISRGVRRLGAAAVDMCHVALGVAEAYWEYCLKPWDMAAGVLLKKLVVQ
;
A
#
# COMPACT_ATOMS: atom_id res chain seq x y z
N MET A 1 9.53 9.12 -10.36
CA MET A 1 9.48 7.64 -10.37
C MET A 1 10.62 7.11 -9.52
N GLY A 2 10.39 6.97 -8.21
CA GLY A 2 11.35 6.36 -7.29
C GLY A 2 10.95 4.91 -7.04
N ARG A 3 11.83 3.95 -7.34
CA ARG A 3 11.66 2.57 -6.92
C ARG A 3 11.86 2.51 -5.41
N SER A 4 10.80 2.22 -4.65
CA SER A 4 10.93 1.89 -3.24
C SER A 4 10.96 0.38 -3.10
N LEU A 5 12.16 -0.20 -3.05
CA LEU A 5 12.39 -1.55 -2.55
C LEU A 5 13.12 -1.36 -1.22
N VAL A 6 12.43 -1.65 -0.11
CA VAL A 6 13.00 -1.53 1.24
C VAL A 6 13.14 -2.92 1.83
N PHE A 7 14.31 -3.52 1.65
CA PHE A 7 14.70 -4.76 2.31
C PHE A 7 15.17 -4.47 3.74
N SER A 8 14.77 -5.31 4.70
CA SER A 8 15.38 -5.36 6.01
C SER A 8 16.64 -6.24 5.94
N THR A 9 17.80 -5.61 6.13
CA THR A 9 19.13 -6.20 6.42
C THR A 9 19.82 -7.05 5.34
N ASN A 10 21.15 -6.88 5.25
CA ASN A 10 22.07 -7.55 4.33
C ASN A 10 22.04 -9.08 4.48
N ILE A 11 21.55 -9.81 3.48
CA ILE A 11 21.59 -11.28 3.41
C ILE A 11 22.42 -11.72 2.20
N PRO A 12 23.47 -12.54 2.36
CA PRO A 12 24.12 -13.22 1.25
C PRO A 12 23.28 -14.44 0.85
N LEU A 13 22.61 -14.38 -0.30
CA LEU A 13 21.87 -15.49 -0.89
C LEU A 13 22.85 -16.62 -1.28
N ARG A 14 22.82 -17.74 -0.56
CA ARG A 14 23.40 -19.01 -1.05
C ARG A 14 22.27 -19.89 -1.59
N PHE A 15 22.20 -20.01 -2.91
CA PHE A 15 21.34 -20.96 -3.58
C PHE A 15 21.88 -22.39 -3.42
N SER A 16 21.05 -23.30 -2.91
CA SER A 16 21.31 -24.74 -2.94
C SER A 16 20.86 -25.31 -4.28
N GLN A 17 21.79 -25.77 -5.11
CA GLN A 17 21.48 -26.49 -6.35
C GLN A 17 21.28 -27.98 -6.07
N THR A 18 20.07 -28.37 -5.68
CA THR A 18 19.65 -29.78 -5.77
C THR A 18 18.18 -29.86 -6.16
N PRO A 19 17.84 -30.32 -7.38
CA PRO A 19 16.46 -30.57 -7.76
C PRO A 19 15.97 -31.86 -7.10
N ARG A 20 14.83 -31.82 -6.41
CA ARG A 20 14.07 -33.04 -6.07
C ARG A 20 13.07 -33.32 -7.19
N SER A 21 13.30 -34.41 -7.93
CA SER A 21 12.37 -34.98 -8.90
C SER A 21 11.16 -35.60 -8.17
N ILE A 22 9.94 -35.22 -8.56
CA ILE A 22 8.71 -35.92 -8.20
C ILE A 22 8.11 -36.44 -9.51
N SER A 23 8.02 -37.77 -9.66
CA SER A 23 7.38 -38.43 -10.79
C SER A 23 5.85 -38.44 -10.64
N PRO A 24 5.04 -38.16 -11.68
CA PRO A 24 3.58 -38.31 -11.59
C PRO A 24 3.16 -39.77 -11.81
N ARG A 25 2.32 -40.31 -10.91
CA ARG A 25 1.57 -41.56 -11.12
C ARG A 25 0.39 -41.27 -12.04
N VAL A 26 0.27 -42.07 -13.11
CA VAL A 26 -0.85 -42.07 -14.07
C VAL A 26 -1.88 -43.11 -13.64
N HIS A 27 -3.17 -42.74 -13.62
CA HIS A 27 -4.30 -43.68 -13.70
C HIS A 27 -5.17 -43.32 -14.91
N PRO A 28 -5.66 -44.29 -15.70
CA PRO A 28 -6.39 -44.02 -16.93
C PRO A 28 -7.91 -44.10 -16.72
N ASN A 29 -8.68 -43.16 -17.29
CA ASN A 29 -9.81 -43.52 -18.16
C ASN A 29 -10.45 -42.32 -18.88
N GLN A 30 -10.55 -42.53 -20.20
CA GLN A 30 -11.69 -42.24 -21.09
C GLN A 30 -12.23 -40.80 -21.21
N TYR A 31 -11.90 -40.12 -22.32
CA TYR A 31 -12.88 -39.47 -23.21
C TYR A 31 -12.30 -39.38 -24.64
N GLN A 32 -13.06 -39.85 -25.64
CA GLN A 32 -12.71 -39.80 -27.06
C GLN A 32 -12.94 -38.41 -27.68
N PRO A 33 -12.20 -38.03 -28.75
CA PRO A 33 -12.23 -36.69 -29.32
C PRO A 33 -13.21 -36.56 -30.49
N TYR A 34 -13.94 -35.45 -30.56
CA TYR A 34 -14.61 -35.02 -31.80
C TYR A 34 -13.83 -33.89 -32.48
N LYS A 35 -13.56 -34.14 -33.77
CA LYS A 35 -12.75 -33.37 -34.71
C LYS A 35 -13.44 -32.07 -35.13
N PHE A 36 -12.65 -31.02 -35.37
CA PHE A 36 -12.99 -30.01 -36.36
C PHE A 36 -11.87 -29.91 -37.41
N THR A 37 -12.33 -29.87 -38.66
CA THR A 37 -11.61 -30.05 -39.93
C THR A 37 -10.82 -28.82 -40.37
N ALA A 38 -9.67 -29.08 -41.00
CA ALA A 38 -8.85 -28.11 -41.73
C ALA A 38 -9.32 -27.94 -43.19
N ASN A 39 -9.17 -26.72 -43.73
CA ASN A 39 -9.02 -26.29 -45.13
C ASN A 39 -8.86 -24.75 -45.06
N SER A 40 -7.97 -24.01 -45.72
CA SER A 40 -7.07 -24.19 -46.87
C SER A 40 -6.03 -23.00 -46.84
N PRO A 41 -5.20 -22.72 -47.88
CA PRO A 41 -3.75 -22.85 -47.85
C PRO A 41 -3.00 -21.49 -47.91
N LEU A 42 -1.66 -21.53 -47.76
CA LEU A 42 -0.63 -20.70 -48.44
C LEU A 42 0.52 -20.29 -47.51
N GLY A 43 1.74 -20.56 -47.96
CA GLY A 43 2.90 -19.72 -47.63
C GLY A 43 3.92 -20.30 -46.66
N HIS A 44 4.68 -21.32 -47.08
CA HIS A 44 6.01 -21.54 -46.51
C HIS A 44 6.96 -20.42 -46.96
N GLN A 45 7.54 -19.67 -46.01
CA GLN A 45 8.84 -19.04 -46.19
C GLN A 45 9.67 -19.18 -44.90
N LYS A 46 10.73 -19.99 -45.00
CA LYS A 46 11.89 -19.94 -44.11
C LYS A 46 12.64 -18.64 -44.40
N VAL A 47 12.89 -17.82 -43.38
CA VAL A 47 13.88 -16.74 -43.45
C VAL A 47 14.89 -16.95 -42.32
N GLY A 48 16.16 -16.95 -42.71
CA GLY A 48 17.29 -17.44 -41.95
C GLY A 48 17.72 -16.56 -40.79
N PHE A 49 18.35 -17.22 -39.83
CA PHE A 49 19.18 -16.61 -38.80
C PHE A 49 20.36 -15.88 -39.46
N LEU A 50 20.42 -14.56 -39.30
CA LEU A 50 21.63 -13.77 -39.48
C LEU A 50 22.13 -13.33 -38.11
N SER A 51 23.16 -14.04 -37.66
CA SER A 51 24.08 -13.60 -36.61
C SER A 51 24.75 -12.29 -37.04
N THR A 52 24.62 -11.25 -36.24
CA THR A 52 25.53 -10.09 -36.30
C THR A 52 25.98 -9.72 -34.89
N ASN A 53 27.24 -10.06 -34.61
CA ASN A 53 28.00 -9.47 -33.52
C ASN A 53 28.20 -7.98 -33.81
N SER A 54 27.67 -7.11 -32.96
CA SER A 54 27.99 -5.69 -32.98
C SER A 54 28.24 -5.21 -31.55
N THR A 55 29.50 -5.31 -31.14
CA THR A 55 30.04 -4.55 -30.01
C THR A 55 30.07 -3.07 -30.36
N ARG A 56 29.06 -2.30 -29.93
CA ARG A 56 29.13 -0.83 -29.91
C ARG A 56 29.38 -0.35 -28.48
N LYS A 57 30.61 0.07 -28.22
CA LYS A 57 30.94 1.00 -27.13
C LYS A 57 30.25 2.33 -27.44
N LEU A 58 29.20 2.66 -26.69
CA LEU A 58 28.64 4.00 -26.65
C LEU A 58 29.21 4.72 -25.42
N CYS A 59 30.26 5.49 -25.67
CA CYS A 59 30.64 6.60 -24.80
C CYS A 59 29.73 7.79 -25.15
N THR A 60 28.89 8.18 -24.21
CA THR A 60 28.17 9.46 -24.25
C THR A 60 28.44 10.19 -22.94
N GLY A 61 29.58 10.89 -22.90
CA GLY A 61 29.79 11.95 -21.94
C GLY A 61 28.91 13.13 -22.34
N ALA A 62 27.84 13.38 -21.59
CA ALA A 62 27.05 14.58 -21.73
C ALA A 62 27.65 15.67 -20.83
N LEU A 63 28.16 16.72 -21.47
CA LEU A 63 28.65 17.94 -20.86
C LEU A 63 27.61 18.52 -19.88
N LEU A 64 28.06 18.82 -18.66
CA LEU A 64 27.37 19.73 -17.76
C LEU A 64 27.37 21.13 -18.39
N SER A 65 26.26 21.53 -19.01
CA SER A 65 26.01 22.94 -19.27
C SER A 65 25.55 23.58 -17.95
N GLU A 66 26.42 24.35 -17.31
CA GLU A 66 26.05 25.21 -16.19
C GLU A 66 25.03 26.24 -16.67
N VAL A 67 23.76 26.03 -16.34
CA VAL A 67 22.72 27.04 -16.52
C VAL A 67 22.82 28.01 -15.35
N SER A 68 23.57 29.10 -15.57
CA SER A 68 23.59 30.26 -14.68
C SER A 68 22.26 31.01 -14.80
N ASN A 69 21.23 30.55 -14.09
CA ASN A 69 20.05 31.37 -13.83
C ASN A 69 19.42 30.95 -12.51
N GLN A 70 19.98 31.48 -11.42
CA GLN A 70 19.31 31.47 -10.11
C GLN A 70 18.10 32.40 -10.20
N ARG A 71 16.98 31.91 -10.75
CA ARG A 71 15.68 32.49 -10.41
C ARG A 71 15.45 32.21 -8.93
N GLN A 72 15.75 33.22 -8.13
CA GLN A 72 15.49 33.23 -6.70
C GLN A 72 13.97 33.28 -6.51
N TYR A 73 13.34 32.11 -6.44
CA TYR A 73 11.97 32.02 -5.96
C TYR A 73 11.98 32.54 -4.52
N PRO A 74 11.13 33.51 -4.15
CA PRO A 74 11.03 33.94 -2.77
C PRO A 74 10.66 32.70 -1.96
N LYS A 75 11.56 32.27 -1.07
CA LYS A 75 11.19 31.38 0.03
C LYS A 75 10.28 32.19 0.94
N VAL A 76 8.99 32.23 0.60
CA VAL A 76 7.95 32.60 1.55
C VAL A 76 7.79 31.37 2.43
N GLY A 77 8.76 31.16 3.33
CA GLY A 77 8.61 30.19 4.38
C GLY A 77 7.64 30.78 5.38
N ALA A 78 6.52 30.10 5.65
CA ALA A 78 5.75 30.34 6.85
C ALA A 78 6.68 30.44 8.06
N LYS A 79 6.27 31.19 9.09
CA LYS A 79 6.95 31.16 10.39
C LYS A 79 6.92 29.72 10.89
N SER A 80 8.04 28.99 10.76
CA SER A 80 8.18 27.64 11.30
C SER A 80 7.89 27.71 12.80
N THR A 81 6.81 27.07 13.23
CA THR A 81 6.38 27.00 14.64
C THR A 81 7.29 26.10 15.48
N GLY A 82 8.37 25.58 14.89
CA GLY A 82 9.23 24.57 15.51
C GLY A 82 8.59 23.19 15.48
N PRO A 83 9.31 22.14 15.95
CA PRO A 83 8.74 20.81 16.03
C PRO A 83 7.62 20.76 17.08
N ILE A 84 6.44 20.36 16.64
CA ILE A 84 5.28 20.09 17.49
C ILE A 84 5.55 18.85 18.35
N PRO A 85 5.19 18.86 19.65
CA PRO A 85 5.35 17.70 20.53
C PRO A 85 4.64 16.45 19.96
N PRO A 86 5.28 15.27 19.99
CA PRO A 86 4.65 14.02 19.52
C PRO A 86 3.32 13.71 20.23
N SER A 87 3.17 14.09 21.50
CA SER A 87 1.94 13.92 22.28
C SER A 87 0.76 14.73 21.72
N GLN A 88 1.03 15.90 21.13
CA GLN A 88 -0.01 16.70 20.50
C GLN A 88 -0.37 16.15 19.11
N LEU A 89 0.64 15.70 18.35
CA LEU A 89 0.40 15.09 17.04
C LEU A 89 -0.42 13.80 17.15
N ILE A 90 -0.10 12.93 18.12
CA ILE A 90 -0.81 11.66 18.31
C ILE A 90 -2.28 11.87 18.67
N GLU A 91 -2.56 12.81 19.59
CA GLU A 91 -3.92 13.15 19.99
C GLU A 91 -4.76 13.59 18.77
N VAL A 92 -4.18 14.43 17.91
CA VAL A 92 -4.89 14.95 16.73
C VAL A 92 -5.06 13.88 15.64
N VAL A 93 -4.05 13.05 15.34
CA VAL A 93 -4.24 11.96 14.35
C VAL A 93 -5.24 10.92 14.84
N GLU A 94 -5.25 10.57 16.13
CA GLU A 94 -6.23 9.62 16.70
C GLU A 94 -7.64 10.21 16.65
N THR A 95 -7.80 11.48 17.05
CA THR A 95 -9.10 12.16 17.01
C THR A 95 -9.61 12.29 15.57
N ALA A 96 -8.74 12.64 14.63
CA ALA A 96 -9.11 12.81 13.23
C ALA A 96 -9.50 11.46 12.60
N ALA A 97 -8.69 10.42 12.77
CA ALA A 97 -9.00 9.08 12.26
C ALA A 97 -10.29 8.52 12.86
N LYS A 98 -10.53 8.76 14.16
CA LYS A 98 -11.79 8.38 14.82
C LYS A 98 -13.00 9.10 14.22
N ALA A 99 -12.89 10.40 13.95
CA ALA A 99 -13.98 11.18 13.35
C ALA A 99 -14.36 10.64 11.95
N GLY A 100 -13.37 10.32 11.11
CA GLY A 100 -13.62 9.65 9.83
C GLY A 100 -14.24 8.26 10.01
N ALA A 101 -13.75 7.48 10.97
CA ALA A 101 -14.27 6.15 11.25
C ALA A 101 -15.71 6.13 11.79
N GLU A 102 -16.14 7.15 12.52
CA GLU A 102 -17.55 7.28 12.95
C GLU A 102 -18.47 7.42 11.72
N VAL A 103 -18.07 8.18 10.71
CA VAL A 103 -18.81 8.30 9.44
C VAL A 103 -18.89 6.96 8.71
N VAL A 104 -17.77 6.25 8.60
CA VAL A 104 -17.72 4.93 7.94
C VAL A 104 -18.57 3.91 8.70
N MET A 105 -18.51 3.92 10.04
CA MET A 105 -19.31 3.03 10.90
C MET A 105 -20.82 3.28 10.73
N ASP A 106 -21.26 4.51 10.52
CA ASP A 106 -22.66 4.78 10.21
C ASP A 106 -23.09 4.25 8.84
N ALA A 107 -22.14 3.97 7.95
CA ALA A 107 -22.39 3.51 6.58
C ALA A 107 -22.28 1.99 6.39
N VAL A 108 -21.56 1.25 7.24
CA VAL A 108 -21.22 -0.18 7.00
C VAL A 108 -22.43 -1.11 6.79
N ASN A 109 -23.59 -0.80 7.38
CA ASN A 109 -24.83 -1.59 7.22
C ASN A 109 -25.89 -0.91 6.33
N LYS A 110 -25.58 0.24 5.73
CA LYS A 110 -26.53 0.93 4.83
C LYS A 110 -26.73 0.12 3.54
N PRO A 111 -27.96 0.10 2.99
CA PRO A 111 -28.23 -0.52 1.70
C PRO A 111 -27.37 0.09 0.59
N ARG A 112 -26.92 -0.73 -0.35
CA ARG A 112 -26.04 -0.33 -1.44
C ARG A 112 -26.49 -0.91 -2.77
N ASN A 113 -26.39 -0.13 -3.84
CA ASN A 113 -26.66 -0.58 -5.20
C ASN A 113 -25.33 -0.86 -5.92
N ILE A 114 -24.82 -2.08 -5.82
CA ILE A 114 -23.60 -2.49 -6.54
C ILE A 114 -23.95 -2.65 -8.01
N THR A 115 -23.65 -1.64 -8.84
CA THR A 115 -23.79 -1.75 -10.29
C THR A 115 -22.41 -1.96 -10.93
N TYR A 116 -22.37 -2.63 -12.09
CA TYR A 116 -21.13 -3.04 -12.79
C TYR A 116 -20.24 -1.86 -13.25
N LYS A 117 -20.65 -0.60 -13.06
CA LYS A 117 -20.04 0.57 -13.74
C LYS A 117 -19.61 1.74 -12.86
N GLY A 118 -19.53 1.60 -11.55
CA GLY A 118 -18.91 2.67 -10.75
C GLY A 118 -19.15 2.50 -9.27
N LEU A 119 -18.26 3.13 -8.48
CA LEU A 119 -18.46 3.34 -7.06
C LEU A 119 -19.93 3.67 -6.81
N THR A 120 -20.58 2.89 -5.95
CA THR A 120 -21.97 3.20 -5.57
C THR A 120 -22.00 4.60 -4.95
N ASP A 121 -23.09 5.36 -5.13
CA ASP A 121 -23.24 6.69 -4.50
C ASP A 121 -22.88 6.64 -3.01
N LEU A 122 -23.32 5.59 -2.30
CA LEU A 122 -22.98 5.38 -0.89
C LEU A 122 -21.49 5.38 -0.61
N VAL A 123 -20.69 4.71 -1.44
CA VAL A 123 -19.24 4.59 -1.24
C VAL A 123 -18.62 5.97 -1.41
N THR A 124 -18.83 6.59 -2.58
CA THR A 124 -18.32 7.93 -2.88
C THR A 124 -18.74 8.98 -1.85
N ASP A 125 -19.98 8.91 -1.37
CA ASP A 125 -20.49 9.82 -0.35
C ASP A 125 -19.83 9.55 1.01
N THR A 126 -19.62 8.28 1.38
CA THR A 126 -18.94 7.89 2.62
C THR A 126 -17.49 8.34 2.61
N ASP A 127 -16.75 8.11 1.52
CA ASP A 127 -15.38 8.59 1.31
C ASP A 127 -15.27 10.10 1.55
N LYS A 128 -16.10 10.88 0.86
CA LYS A 128 -16.10 12.36 0.97
C LYS A 128 -16.51 12.87 2.34
N MET A 129 -17.52 12.25 2.97
CA MET A 129 -17.97 12.63 4.31
C MET A 129 -16.92 12.29 5.37
N SER A 130 -16.26 11.13 5.23
CA SER A 130 -15.16 10.71 6.11
C SER A 130 -13.98 11.68 5.99
N GLU A 131 -13.56 12.02 4.76
CA GLU A 131 -12.48 12.99 4.55
C GLU A 131 -12.84 14.36 5.13
N ALA A 132 -14.07 14.85 4.92
CA ALA A 132 -14.51 16.13 5.47
C ALA A 132 -14.43 16.17 7.00
N ALA A 133 -14.84 15.10 7.69
CA ALA A 133 -14.76 15.00 9.15
C ALA A 133 -13.30 14.99 9.65
N ILE A 134 -12.41 14.26 8.97
CA ILE A 134 -10.97 14.23 9.27
C ILE A 134 -10.38 15.64 9.09
N LEU A 135 -10.69 16.29 7.96
CA LEU A 135 -10.19 17.62 7.62
C LEU A 135 -10.63 18.68 8.62
N GLU A 136 -11.86 18.61 9.16
CA GLU A 136 -12.33 19.53 10.18
C GLU A 136 -11.44 19.46 11.44
N VAL A 137 -11.13 18.25 11.91
CA VAL A 137 -10.26 18.04 13.08
C VAL A 137 -8.85 18.58 12.81
N VAL A 138 -8.27 18.24 11.66
CA VAL A 138 -6.91 18.67 11.31
C VAL A 138 -6.84 20.20 11.20
N LYS A 139 -7.75 20.84 10.46
CA LYS A 139 -7.74 22.30 10.25
C LYS A 139 -8.01 23.08 11.52
N ARG A 140 -8.82 22.55 12.43
CA ARG A 140 -9.09 23.19 13.73
C ARG A 140 -7.84 23.25 14.62
N ASN A 141 -6.97 22.25 14.53
CA ASN A 141 -5.74 22.17 15.33
C ASN A 141 -4.53 22.78 14.61
N PHE A 142 -4.48 22.65 13.28
CA PHE A 142 -3.33 22.97 12.43
C PHE A 142 -3.78 23.57 11.08
N GLY A 143 -4.39 24.75 11.13
CA GLY A 143 -4.97 25.41 9.95
C GLY A 143 -3.96 25.87 8.88
N ASP A 144 -2.67 25.89 9.23
CA ASP A 144 -1.54 26.28 8.38
C ASP A 144 -0.69 25.10 7.91
N HIS A 145 -1.11 23.85 8.16
CA HIS A 145 -0.38 22.68 7.67
C HIS A 145 -0.77 22.31 6.23
N LEU A 146 0.14 21.63 5.52
CA LEU A 146 -0.14 21.02 4.24
C LEU A 146 -0.91 19.71 4.44
N ILE A 147 -1.91 19.47 3.61
CA ILE A 147 -2.72 18.25 3.64
C ILE A 147 -2.79 17.66 2.23
N LEU A 148 -2.66 16.34 2.14
CA LEU A 148 -2.89 15.53 0.95
C LEU A 148 -3.95 14.47 1.29
N GLY A 149 -5.17 14.67 0.82
CA GLY A 149 -6.25 13.69 0.89
C GLY A 149 -6.42 12.95 -0.43
N GLU A 150 -6.97 11.73 -0.37
CA GLU A 150 -7.30 10.94 -1.56
C GLU A 150 -8.37 11.61 -2.45
N GLU A 151 -9.48 12.08 -1.88
CA GLU A 151 -10.57 12.70 -2.63
C GLU A 151 -10.33 14.20 -2.87
N GLY A 152 -9.83 14.90 -1.85
CA GLY A 152 -9.65 16.35 -1.86
C GLY A 152 -8.34 16.83 -2.50
N GLY A 153 -7.36 15.95 -2.70
CA GLY A 153 -6.04 16.30 -3.21
C GLY A 153 -5.23 17.16 -2.23
N ILE A 154 -4.44 18.10 -2.77
CA ILE A 154 -3.53 18.95 -1.97
C ILE A 154 -4.23 20.25 -1.56
N ILE A 155 -4.26 20.53 -0.26
CA ILE A 155 -4.79 21.78 0.33
C ILE A 155 -3.90 22.29 1.47
N GLY A 156 -4.03 23.56 1.84
CA GLY A 156 -3.26 24.18 2.93
C GLY A 156 -2.00 24.89 2.45
N ASP A 157 -1.05 25.12 3.36
CA ASP A 157 0.16 25.89 3.06
C ASP A 157 1.29 24.97 2.53
N THR A 158 1.60 25.13 1.24
CA THR A 158 2.71 24.40 0.58
C THR A 158 4.09 24.65 1.18
N SER A 159 4.26 25.69 2.00
CA SER A 159 5.49 26.02 2.71
C SER A 159 5.61 25.37 4.09
N SER A 160 4.58 24.65 4.54
CA SER A 160 4.57 23.96 5.83
C SER A 160 5.64 22.86 5.91
N ASP A 161 6.30 22.77 7.06
CA ASP A 161 7.19 21.64 7.37
C ASP A 161 6.40 20.33 7.60
N TYR A 162 5.07 20.41 7.75
CA TYR A 162 4.19 19.29 8.03
C TYR A 162 3.30 18.95 6.85
N LEU A 163 3.19 17.65 6.54
CA LEU A 163 2.28 17.11 5.55
C LEU A 163 1.38 16.04 6.18
N TRP A 164 0.08 16.31 6.25
CA TRP A 164 -0.93 15.32 6.60
C TRP A 164 -1.29 14.50 5.37
N CYS A 165 -1.33 13.19 5.50
CA CYS A 165 -1.73 12.26 4.46
C CYS A 165 -2.97 11.52 4.96
N ILE A 166 -4.07 11.63 4.21
CA ILE A 166 -5.38 11.14 4.62
C ILE A 166 -5.89 10.20 3.54
N ASP A 167 -6.21 8.98 3.97
CA ASP A 167 -7.01 8.02 3.22
C ASP A 167 -8.30 7.79 4.04
N PRO A 168 -9.44 8.34 3.57
CA PRO A 168 -10.69 8.32 4.32
C PRO A 168 -11.37 6.95 4.31
N LEU A 169 -10.98 6.03 3.41
CA LEU A 169 -11.53 4.67 3.30
C LEU A 169 -10.63 3.75 2.45
N ASP A 170 -9.52 3.30 3.04
CA ASP A 170 -8.63 2.30 2.44
C ASP A 170 -9.39 0.98 2.32
N GLY A 171 -9.37 0.38 1.13
CA GLY A 171 -10.15 -0.82 0.84
C GLY A 171 -11.59 -0.54 0.46
N THR A 172 -11.86 0.56 -0.25
CA THR A 172 -13.15 0.96 -0.83
C THR A 172 -13.92 -0.20 -1.48
N THR A 173 -13.22 -1.09 -2.21
CA THR A 173 -13.83 -2.30 -2.80
C THR A 173 -14.33 -3.27 -1.72
N ASN A 174 -13.55 -3.50 -0.67
CA ASN A 174 -13.95 -4.36 0.44
C ASN A 174 -15.14 -3.76 1.19
N PHE A 175 -15.09 -2.45 1.47
CA PHE A 175 -16.23 -1.73 2.03
C PHE A 175 -17.48 -1.93 1.17
N ALA A 176 -17.40 -1.72 -0.14
CA ALA A 176 -18.52 -1.89 -1.09
C ALA A 176 -19.09 -3.31 -1.13
N HIS A 177 -18.29 -4.33 -0.82
CA HIS A 177 -18.69 -5.73 -0.79
C HIS A 177 -18.97 -6.30 0.61
N CYS A 178 -18.95 -5.47 1.66
CA CYS A 178 -19.07 -5.90 3.06
C CYS A 178 -17.96 -6.87 3.50
N TYR A 179 -16.82 -6.87 2.82
CA TYR A 179 -15.69 -7.71 3.19
C TYR A 179 -14.92 -7.04 4.34
N PRO A 180 -14.67 -7.75 5.46
CA PRO A 180 -14.17 -7.14 6.70
C PRO A 180 -12.64 -6.94 6.67
N SER A 181 -12.20 -6.01 5.83
CA SER A 181 -10.81 -5.57 5.72
C SER A 181 -10.75 -4.21 5.02
N PHE A 182 -11.01 -3.14 5.76
CA PHE A 182 -10.88 -1.75 5.30
C PHE A 182 -10.59 -0.85 6.50
N ALA A 183 -10.11 0.36 6.26
CA ALA A 183 -9.72 1.26 7.34
C ALA A 183 -9.87 2.73 6.98
N VAL A 184 -9.86 3.57 8.01
CA VAL A 184 -9.53 5.00 7.89
C VAL A 184 -8.08 5.18 8.30
N SER A 185 -7.28 5.87 7.50
CA SER A 185 -5.84 6.05 7.72
C SER A 185 -5.46 7.52 7.70
N VAL A 186 -4.83 7.97 8.79
CA VAL A 186 -4.34 9.35 8.95
C VAL A 186 -2.90 9.31 9.41
N GLY A 187 -1.99 9.86 8.60
CA GLY A 187 -0.58 10.01 8.91
C GLY A 187 -0.14 11.47 8.84
N VAL A 188 0.87 11.85 9.61
CA VAL A 188 1.53 13.14 9.49
C VAL A 188 3.04 12.96 9.35
N LEU A 189 3.61 13.65 8.36
CA LEU A 189 5.03 13.72 8.08
C LEU A 189 5.57 15.07 8.56
N PHE A 190 6.74 15.08 9.18
CA PHE A 190 7.53 16.28 9.45
C PHE A 190 8.79 16.25 8.57
N ARG A 191 8.91 17.21 7.65
CA ARG A 191 10.01 17.29 6.67
C ARG A 191 10.22 15.97 5.92
N GLY A 192 9.11 15.36 5.49
CA GLY A 192 9.09 14.08 4.77
C GLY A 192 9.34 12.84 5.63
N ASN A 193 9.56 12.99 6.94
CA ASN A 193 9.73 11.86 7.85
C ASN A 193 8.43 11.59 8.63
N PRO A 194 7.99 10.33 8.73
CA PRO A 194 6.84 9.98 9.55
C PRO A 194 6.96 10.47 11.01
N ALA A 195 5.96 11.20 11.48
CA ALA A 195 5.94 11.84 12.80
C ALA A 195 4.87 11.26 13.74
N ALA A 196 3.63 11.11 13.27
CA ALA A 196 2.56 10.41 13.98
C ALA A 196 1.58 9.76 12.99
N ALA A 197 0.86 8.73 13.43
CA ALA A 197 -0.10 8.00 12.61
C ALA A 197 -1.21 7.38 13.46
N SER A 198 -2.40 7.27 12.88
CA SER A 198 -3.51 6.45 13.37
C SER A 198 -4.21 5.75 12.21
N VAL A 199 -4.52 4.47 12.38
CA VAL A 199 -5.33 3.66 11.46
C VAL A 199 -6.47 3.03 12.25
N VAL A 200 -7.70 3.29 11.84
CA VAL A 200 -8.89 2.64 12.42
C VAL A 200 -9.36 1.57 11.46
N GLU A 201 -9.02 0.32 11.77
CA GLU A 201 -9.40 -0.86 11.00
C GLU A 201 -10.82 -1.32 11.38
N PHE A 202 -11.63 -1.67 10.39
CA PHE A 202 -12.93 -2.28 10.56
C PHE A 202 -12.85 -3.80 10.43
N VAL A 203 -13.38 -4.50 11.43
CA VAL A 203 -13.36 -5.97 11.54
C VAL A 203 -14.76 -6.53 11.79
N GLY A 204 -14.91 -7.85 11.64
CA GLY A 204 -16.18 -8.55 11.84
C GLY A 204 -16.88 -8.82 10.53
N GLY A 205 -17.99 -8.13 10.27
CA GLY A 205 -18.78 -8.27 9.05
C GLY A 205 -20.20 -7.71 9.21
N PRO A 206 -21.08 -7.92 8.21
CA PRO A 206 -22.48 -7.49 8.28
C PRO A 206 -23.12 -7.85 9.61
N MET A 207 -23.80 -6.86 10.23
CA MET A 207 -24.49 -7.00 11.52
C MET A 207 -23.60 -7.21 12.76
N CYS A 208 -22.27 -7.26 12.63
CA CYS A 208 -21.33 -7.45 13.75
C CYS A 208 -20.02 -6.67 13.60
N TRP A 209 -20.08 -5.50 12.97
CA TRP A 209 -18.94 -4.61 12.78
C TRP A 209 -18.35 -4.11 14.11
N ASN A 210 -17.02 -4.08 14.18
CA ASN A 210 -16.25 -3.49 15.27
C ASN A 210 -14.99 -2.83 14.70
N THR A 211 -14.24 -2.11 15.54
CA THR A 211 -13.00 -1.45 15.13
C THR A 211 -11.79 -1.85 15.99
N ARG A 212 -10.60 -1.71 15.40
CA ARG A 212 -9.30 -1.70 16.09
C ARG A 212 -8.56 -0.44 15.68
N THR A 213 -8.04 0.28 16.65
CA THR A 213 -7.24 1.49 16.41
C THR A 213 -5.77 1.18 16.60
N PHE A 214 -4.99 1.36 15.54
CA PHE A 214 -3.54 1.32 15.56
C PHE A 214 -3.01 2.74 15.61
N SER A 215 -2.02 3.01 16.44
CA SER A 215 -1.41 4.34 16.52
C SER A 215 0.08 4.27 16.81
N ALA A 216 0.82 5.28 16.33
CA ALA A 216 2.26 5.37 16.55
C ALA A 216 2.77 6.82 16.46
N THR A 217 3.87 7.07 17.16
CA THR A 217 4.64 8.31 17.05
C THR A 217 6.11 8.02 16.84
N ALA A 218 6.81 8.90 16.12
CA ALA A 218 8.26 8.80 15.97
C ALA A 218 8.96 8.70 17.33
N GLY A 219 9.64 7.57 17.57
CA GLY A 219 10.32 7.28 18.84
C GLY A 219 9.43 6.78 19.98
N GLY A 220 8.10 6.77 19.82
CA GLY A 220 7.15 6.29 20.84
C GLY A 220 6.73 4.82 20.71
N GLY A 221 7.07 4.17 19.59
CA GLY A 221 6.61 2.82 19.27
C GLY A 221 5.20 2.79 18.66
N ALA A 222 4.65 1.58 18.49
CA ALA A 222 3.32 1.35 17.95
C ALA A 222 2.40 0.68 18.98
N PHE A 223 1.11 0.98 18.88
CA PHE A 223 0.06 0.51 19.77
C PHE A 223 -1.15 0.03 18.99
N CYS A 224 -1.89 -0.93 19.54
CA CYS A 224 -3.21 -1.35 19.09
C CYS A 224 -4.16 -1.26 20.29
N ASN A 225 -5.20 -0.45 20.20
CA ASN A 225 -6.15 -0.17 21.30
C ASN A 225 -5.42 0.19 22.61
N GLY A 226 -4.38 1.02 22.52
CA GLY A 226 -3.56 1.46 23.65
C GLY A 226 -2.57 0.44 24.20
N GLN A 227 -2.57 -0.80 23.69
CA GLN A 227 -1.58 -1.82 24.06
C GLN A 227 -0.39 -1.77 23.11
N LYS A 228 0.83 -1.80 23.65
CA LYS A 228 2.05 -1.78 22.82
C LYS A 228 2.14 -3.06 21.99
N ILE A 229 2.48 -2.92 20.70
CA ILE A 229 2.62 -4.04 19.76
C ILE A 229 4.05 -4.14 19.25
N HIS A 230 4.39 -5.31 18.73
CA HIS A 230 5.69 -5.64 18.16
C HIS A 230 5.50 -6.58 16.96
N PRO A 231 6.48 -6.68 16.03
CA PRO A 231 6.30 -7.53 14.87
C PRO A 231 6.48 -8.98 15.29
N SER A 232 6.26 -9.89 14.37
CA SER A 232 6.67 -11.27 14.54
C SER A 232 8.20 -11.35 14.67
N HIS A 233 8.68 -12.28 15.50
CA HIS A 233 10.11 -12.61 15.62
C HIS A 233 10.57 -13.64 14.59
N THR A 234 9.66 -14.15 13.75
CA THR A 234 9.99 -15.12 12.71
C THR A 234 10.97 -14.51 11.70
N ASP A 235 12.14 -15.13 11.55
CA ASP A 235 13.22 -14.69 10.67
C ASP A 235 13.39 -15.58 9.41
N LYS A 236 12.48 -16.54 9.23
CA LYS A 236 12.51 -17.56 8.16
C LYS A 236 11.25 -17.53 7.33
N VAL A 237 11.40 -17.32 6.02
CA VAL A 237 10.27 -17.21 5.08
C VAL A 237 9.38 -18.45 5.09
N GLU A 238 9.95 -19.64 5.25
CA GLU A 238 9.19 -20.90 5.32
C GLU A 238 8.31 -21.05 6.55
N GLN A 239 8.48 -20.16 7.53
CA GLN A 239 7.67 -20.08 8.75
C GLN A 239 6.72 -18.88 8.75
N SER A 240 6.81 -18.02 7.73
CA SER A 240 6.08 -16.76 7.65
C SER A 240 4.71 -16.90 6.98
N LEU A 241 3.74 -16.14 7.47
CA LEU A 241 2.54 -15.74 6.74
C LEU A 241 2.78 -14.36 6.12
N LEU A 242 2.60 -14.24 4.81
CA LEU A 242 2.86 -13.00 4.10
C LEU A 242 1.55 -12.36 3.61
N VAL A 243 1.55 -11.05 3.45
CA VAL A 243 0.43 -10.28 2.88
C VAL A 243 0.91 -9.51 1.65
N THR A 244 0.03 -9.29 0.67
CA THR A 244 0.32 -8.48 -0.52
C THR A 244 -0.92 -7.75 -1.00
N GLY A 245 -0.73 -6.72 -1.81
CA GLY A 245 -1.79 -6.15 -2.66
C GLY A 245 -1.45 -6.20 -4.14
N PHE A 246 -2.43 -5.86 -4.97
CA PHE A 246 -2.32 -5.82 -6.43
C PHE A 246 -2.96 -4.53 -6.94
N GLY A 247 -2.23 -3.80 -7.78
CA GLY A 247 -2.77 -2.65 -8.49
C GLY A 247 -3.89 -3.03 -9.44
N TYR A 248 -4.78 -2.07 -9.71
CA TYR A 248 -5.90 -2.24 -10.64
C TYR A 248 -5.46 -2.29 -12.10
N GLU A 249 -4.35 -1.62 -12.42
CA GLU A 249 -3.76 -1.65 -13.75
C GLU A 249 -2.91 -2.92 -13.92
N HIS A 250 -3.22 -3.73 -14.93
CA HIS A 250 -2.51 -4.98 -15.22
C HIS A 250 -1.30 -4.72 -16.13
N ASP A 251 -0.39 -3.87 -15.65
CA ASP A 251 0.86 -3.50 -16.32
C ASP A 251 2.03 -4.44 -15.95
N ASP A 252 3.26 -4.08 -16.36
CA ASP A 252 4.47 -4.86 -16.07
C ASP A 252 4.71 -5.04 -14.56
N ALA A 253 4.34 -4.05 -13.74
CA ALA A 253 4.48 -4.14 -12.28
C ALA A 253 3.49 -5.15 -11.71
N TRP A 254 2.26 -5.18 -12.23
CA TRP A 254 1.28 -6.20 -11.87
C TRP A 254 1.75 -7.62 -12.22
N ILE A 255 2.30 -7.83 -13.44
CA ILE A 255 2.83 -9.13 -13.86
C ILE A 255 3.93 -9.59 -12.90
N THR A 256 4.88 -8.69 -12.62
CA THR A 256 5.98 -8.95 -11.67
C THR A 256 5.44 -9.33 -10.29
N ASN A 257 4.38 -8.64 -9.84
CA ASN A 257 3.76 -8.91 -8.55
C ASN A 257 3.09 -10.30 -8.48
N ILE A 258 2.44 -10.73 -9.56
CA ILE A 258 1.86 -12.07 -9.66
C ILE A 258 2.94 -13.16 -9.63
N GLU A 259 4.09 -12.93 -10.27
CA GLU A 259 5.24 -13.83 -10.20
C GLU A 259 5.75 -13.96 -8.76
N LEU A 260 5.93 -12.82 -8.05
CA LEU A 260 6.32 -12.81 -6.65
C LEU A 260 5.29 -13.53 -5.76
N PHE A 261 4.00 -13.29 -5.98
CA PHE A 261 2.92 -13.98 -5.24
C PHE A 261 3.00 -15.49 -5.39
N LYS A 262 3.26 -15.98 -6.61
CA LYS A 262 3.46 -17.40 -6.87
C LYS A 262 4.70 -17.92 -6.13
N GLU A 263 5.86 -17.28 -6.32
CA GLU A 263 7.12 -17.69 -5.69
C GLU A 263 7.01 -17.75 -4.17
N PHE A 264 6.44 -16.71 -3.55
CA PHE A 264 6.28 -16.66 -2.10
C PHE A 264 5.25 -17.65 -1.56
N THR A 265 4.24 -18.01 -2.34
CA THR A 265 3.30 -19.08 -1.97
C THR A 265 4.00 -20.44 -1.92
N ASP A 266 4.98 -20.68 -2.79
CA ASP A 266 5.72 -21.95 -2.84
C ASP A 266 6.68 -22.15 -1.66
N ILE A 267 7.18 -21.06 -1.05
CA ILE A 267 8.24 -21.10 -0.03
C ILE A 267 7.83 -20.65 1.37
N SER A 268 6.60 -20.15 1.57
CA SER A 268 6.11 -19.66 2.87
C SER A 268 4.96 -20.51 3.44
N ARG A 269 4.39 -20.13 4.59
CA ARG A 269 3.13 -20.73 5.10
C ARG A 269 1.89 -20.26 4.34
N GLY A 270 2.09 -19.38 3.36
CA GLY A 270 1.06 -18.89 2.46
C GLY A 270 1.07 -17.37 2.39
N VAL A 271 0.39 -16.87 1.37
CA VAL A 271 0.22 -15.45 1.12
C VAL A 271 -1.27 -15.10 1.24
N ARG A 272 -1.57 -13.91 1.76
CA ARG A 272 -2.91 -13.32 1.81
C ARG A 272 -2.95 -12.07 0.94
N ARG A 273 -4.11 -11.77 0.39
CA ARG A 273 -4.42 -10.52 -0.29
C ARG A 273 -5.66 -9.95 0.36
N LEU A 274 -5.49 -9.03 1.31
CA LEU A 274 -6.61 -8.52 2.10
C LEU A 274 -7.34 -7.39 1.37
N GLY A 275 -6.61 -6.55 0.63
CA GLY A 275 -7.21 -5.53 -0.22
C GLY A 275 -7.37 -4.15 0.42
N ALA A 276 -6.61 -3.89 1.47
CA ALA A 276 -6.50 -2.60 2.14
C ALA A 276 -5.06 -2.45 2.66
N ALA A 277 -4.29 -1.55 2.07
CA ALA A 277 -2.84 -1.46 2.28
C ALA A 277 -2.47 -1.02 3.70
N ALA A 278 -3.23 -0.08 4.28
CA ALA A 278 -3.07 0.36 5.65
C ALA A 278 -3.35 -0.78 6.63
N VAL A 279 -4.37 -1.60 6.36
CA VAL A 279 -4.68 -2.80 7.16
C VAL A 279 -3.55 -3.82 7.10
N ASP A 280 -3.06 -4.13 5.89
CA ASP A 280 -1.96 -5.08 5.68
C ASP A 280 -0.70 -4.64 6.45
N MET A 281 -0.37 -3.34 6.45
CA MET A 281 0.75 -2.79 7.22
C MET A 281 0.52 -2.85 8.74
N CYS A 282 -0.72 -2.62 9.21
CA CYS A 282 -1.07 -2.80 10.63
C CYS A 282 -0.91 -4.24 11.09
N HIS A 283 -1.25 -5.21 10.24
CA HIS A 283 -1.11 -6.64 10.55
C HIS A 283 0.35 -7.07 10.67
N VAL A 284 1.24 -6.48 9.85
CA VAL A 284 2.69 -6.65 10.02
C VAL A 284 3.17 -6.03 11.33
N ALA A 285 2.73 -4.81 11.66
CA ALA A 285 3.10 -4.14 12.91
C ALA A 285 2.60 -4.89 14.17
N LEU A 286 1.45 -5.58 14.06
CA LEU A 286 0.87 -6.42 15.11
C LEU A 286 1.55 -7.79 15.24
N GLY A 287 2.35 -8.18 14.24
CA GLY A 287 3.04 -9.47 14.21
C GLY A 287 2.16 -10.66 13.85
N VAL A 288 0.98 -10.44 13.27
CA VAL A 288 0.13 -11.54 12.74
C VAL A 288 0.49 -11.93 11.31
N ALA A 289 1.23 -11.06 10.61
CA ALA A 289 1.90 -11.33 9.35
C ALA A 289 3.38 -10.88 9.45
N GLU A 290 4.27 -11.56 8.76
CA GLU A 290 5.71 -11.27 8.82
C GLU A 290 6.15 -10.17 7.85
N ALA A 291 5.53 -10.08 6.67
CA ALA A 291 5.89 -9.08 5.68
C ALA A 291 4.74 -8.73 4.74
N TYR A 292 4.84 -7.53 4.18
CA TYR A 292 3.95 -6.96 3.20
C TYR A 292 4.73 -6.44 2.00
N TRP A 293 4.21 -6.64 0.78
CA TRP A 293 4.68 -5.96 -0.42
C TRP A 293 3.52 -5.55 -1.33
N GLU A 294 3.70 -4.45 -2.05
CA GLU A 294 2.78 -3.98 -3.08
C GLU A 294 3.50 -2.98 -3.99
N TYR A 295 3.06 -2.88 -5.24
CA TYR A 295 3.55 -1.89 -6.20
C TYR A 295 2.57 -0.72 -6.34
N CYS A 296 3.11 0.46 -6.65
CA CYS A 296 2.33 1.64 -7.06
C CYS A 296 1.39 2.25 -6.01
N LEU A 297 1.64 2.01 -4.72
CA LEU A 297 0.94 2.69 -3.63
C LEU A 297 1.09 4.21 -3.69
N LYS A 298 0.02 4.90 -3.30
CA LYS A 298 -0.02 6.35 -3.16
C LYS A 298 0.51 6.77 -1.79
N PRO A 299 0.87 8.06 -1.62
CA PRO A 299 1.39 8.54 -0.34
C PRO A 299 0.39 8.38 0.82
N TRP A 300 -0.92 8.52 0.57
CA TRP A 300 -1.96 8.38 1.59
C TRP A 300 -2.11 6.94 2.10
N ASP A 301 -2.05 5.94 1.20
CA ASP A 301 -2.02 4.51 1.56
C ASP A 301 -0.85 4.17 2.50
N MET A 302 0.30 4.85 2.33
CA MET A 302 1.55 4.50 3.00
C MET A 302 1.83 5.27 4.29
N ALA A 303 1.40 6.54 4.40
CA ALA A 303 1.92 7.44 5.42
C ALA A 303 1.71 6.93 6.86
N ALA A 304 0.53 6.38 7.14
CA ALA A 304 0.24 5.81 8.45
C ALA A 304 0.88 4.41 8.63
N GLY A 305 0.71 3.53 7.64
CA GLY A 305 1.19 2.14 7.71
C GLY A 305 2.71 2.01 7.78
N VAL A 306 3.46 2.88 7.07
CA VAL A 306 4.93 2.87 7.10
C VAL A 306 5.46 3.30 8.46
N LEU A 307 4.82 4.25 9.15
CA LEU A 307 5.22 4.62 10.50
C LEU A 307 5.02 3.45 11.47
N LEU A 308 3.85 2.82 11.42
CA LEU A 308 3.50 1.66 12.23
C LEU A 308 4.50 0.52 12.03
N LYS A 309 4.88 0.22 10.79
CA LYS A 309 5.87 -0.83 10.50
C LYS A 309 7.31 -0.43 10.86
N LYS A 310 7.72 0.80 10.59
CA LYS A 310 9.12 1.24 10.76
C LYS A 310 9.54 1.30 12.23
N LEU A 311 8.62 1.63 13.14
CA LEU A 311 8.91 1.82 14.57
C LEU A 311 8.89 0.54 15.41
N VAL A 312 8.58 -0.57 14.76
CA VAL A 312 8.43 -1.88 15.35
C VAL A 312 9.74 -2.71 15.20
N VAL A 313 10.71 -2.19 14.43
CA VAL A 313 12.02 -2.84 14.13
C VAL A 313 13.20 -2.07 14.75
N GLN A 314 13.05 -1.53 15.96
CA GLN A 314 14.17 -0.90 16.71
C GLN A 314 14.76 -1.83 17.76
#